data_AF-A0A7L4CT51-F1
#
_entry.id   AF-A0A7L4CT51-F1
#
_cell.length_a   1.000
_cell.length_b   1.000
_cell.length_c   1.000
_cell.angle_alpha   90.00
_cell.angle_beta   90.00
_cell.angle_gamma   90.00
#
_symmetry.space_group_name_H-M   'P 1'
#
loop_
_entity.id
_entity.type
_entity.pdbx_description
1 polymer ?
#
loop_
_entity_poly.entity_id
_entity_poly.type
_entity_poly.pdbx_seq_one_letter_code
_entity_poly.pdbx_strand_id
1 'polypeptide(L)' 'MEHRFFSPINWQDVVQKKLVPPFKPQVTSEIDTRYFDDEFTAQSITITPPDRCECQGHPKWDLLLGHPSTFFSYNLIFLS' A
#
# COMPACT_ATOMS: atom_id res chain seq x y z
N MET A 1 -15.33 19.32 -9.20
CA MET A 1 -14.35 20.06 -8.37
C MET A 1 -14.46 21.54 -8.71
N GLU A 2 -15.41 22.24 -8.09
CA GLU A 2 -15.72 23.65 -8.44
C GLU A 2 -15.51 24.62 -7.27
N HIS A 3 -14.93 24.14 -6.16
CA HIS A 3 -14.65 25.01 -5.03
C HIS A 3 -13.55 26.01 -5.39
N ARG A 4 -13.74 27.29 -5.07
CA ARG A 4 -12.85 28.41 -5.44
C ARG A 4 -11.40 28.21 -5.01
N PHE A 5 -11.17 27.50 -3.91
CA PHE A 5 -9.82 27.13 -3.47
C PHE A 5 -9.02 26.37 -4.55
N PHE A 6 -9.69 25.56 -5.37
CA PHE A 6 -9.06 24.75 -6.42
C PHE A 6 -9.19 25.35 -7.81
N SER A 7 -9.64 26.60 -7.95
CA SER A 7 -9.75 27.25 -9.26
C SER A 7 -8.46 27.29 -10.09
N PRO A 8 -7.24 27.36 -9.51
CA PRO A 8 -6.02 27.34 -10.32
C PRO A 8 -5.60 25.92 -10.73
N ILE A 9 -6.26 24.86 -10.26
CA ILE A 9 -5.84 23.48 -10.50
C ILE A 9 -6.56 22.93 -11.75
N ASN A 10 -5.78 22.57 -12.77
CA ASN A 10 -6.27 21.70 -13.83
C ASN A 10 -6.25 20.25 -13.37
N TRP A 11 -7.43 19.70 -13.07
CA TRP A 11 -7.56 18.33 -12.56
C TRP A 11 -7.18 17.26 -13.57
N GLN A 12 -7.31 17.52 -14.88
CA GLN A 12 -6.86 16.56 -15.89
C GLN A 12 -5.34 16.37 -15.83
N ASP A 13 -4.59 17.46 -15.60
CA ASP A 13 -3.14 17.41 -15.46
C ASP A 13 -2.70 16.75 -14.14
N VAL A 14 -3.50 16.87 -13.07
CA VAL A 14 -3.29 16.13 -11.82
C VAL A 14 -3.37 14.62 -12.05
N VAL A 15 -4.47 14.16 -12.66
CA VAL A 15 -4.70 12.72 -12.92
C VAL A 15 -3.64 12.15 -13.85
N GLN A 16 -3.20 12.93 -14.84
CA GLN A 16 -2.14 12.55 -15.77
C GLN A 16 -0.73 12.72 -15.20
N LYS A 17 -0.59 13.06 -13.90
CA LYS A 17 0.70 13.28 -13.21
C LYS A 17 1.62 14.30 -13.93
N LYS A 18 1.01 15.30 -14.60
CA LYS A 18 1.72 16.35 -15.37
C LYS A 18 2.13 17.55 -14.53
N LEU A 19 1.39 17.84 -13.47
CA LEU A 19 1.76 18.91 -12.54
C LEU A 19 2.99 18.49 -11.72
N VAL A 20 3.96 19.40 -11.59
CA VAL A 20 5.12 19.17 -10.73
C VAL A 20 4.67 19.27 -9.27
N PRO A 21 4.92 18.26 -8.42
CA PRO A 21 4.58 18.34 -7.01
C PRO A 21 5.43 19.42 -6.32
N PRO A 22 4.87 20.17 -5.36
CA PRO A 22 5.60 21.22 -4.65
C PRO A 22 6.73 20.68 -3.77
N PHE A 23 6.67 19.40 -3.40
CA PHE A 23 7.69 18.70 -2.65
C PHE A 23 8.12 17.44 -3.39
N LYS A 24 9.44 17.28 -3.55
CA LYS A 24 10.06 16.07 -4.08
C LYS A 24 10.93 15.45 -2.97
N PRO A 25 10.55 14.27 -2.44
CA PRO A 25 11.37 13.60 -1.43
C PRO A 25 12.72 13.19 -2.00
N GLN A 26 13.73 13.11 -1.13
CA GLN A 26 15.07 12.69 -1.52
C GLN A 26 15.13 11.16 -1.53
N VAL A 27 15.48 10.58 -2.67
CA VAL A 27 15.66 9.13 -2.82
C VAL A 27 17.07 8.89 -3.35
N THR A 28 17.87 8.15 -2.59
CA THR A 28 19.29 7.93 -2.90
C THR A 28 19.55 6.57 -3.56
N SER A 29 18.65 5.60 -3.37
CA SER A 29 18.71 4.27 -3.99
C SER A 29 17.33 3.63 -4.08
N GLU A 30 17.22 2.52 -4.82
CA GLU A 30 15.97 1.75 -4.93
C GLU A 30 15.52 1.11 -3.60
N ILE A 31 16.42 0.99 -2.63
CA ILE A 31 16.18 0.42 -1.30
C ILE A 31 16.22 1.47 -0.19
N ASP A 32 16.07 2.76 -0.53
CA ASP A 32 16.10 3.86 0.45
C ASP A 32 14.87 3.81 1.36
N THR A 33 15.09 3.53 2.65
CA THR A 33 14.04 3.40 3.66
C THR A 33 13.92 4.61 4.59
N ARG A 34 14.55 5.75 4.28
CA ARG A 34 14.62 6.90 5.22
C ARG A 34 13.30 7.52 5.68
N TYR A 35 12.22 7.29 4.94
CA TYR A 35 10.88 7.79 5.25
C TYR A 35 9.97 6.71 5.84
N PHE A 36 10.53 5.55 6.18
CA PHE A 36 9.88 4.46 6.89
C PHE A 36 10.39 4.46 8.33
N ASP A 37 9.54 4.15 9.30
CA ASP A 37 9.98 4.05 10.70
C ASP A 37 10.91 2.85 10.91
N ASP A 38 11.94 3.05 11.73
CA ASP A 38 12.94 2.03 12.08
C ASP A 38 12.31 0.80 12.75
N GLU A 39 11.18 0.96 13.44
CA GLU A 39 10.42 -0.14 14.04
C GLU A 39 10.04 -1.21 13.02
N PHE A 40 9.79 -0.82 11.77
CA PHE A 40 9.42 -1.76 10.70
C PHE A 40 10.61 -2.19 9.86
N THR A 41 11.57 -1.31 9.60
CA THR A 41 12.73 -1.63 8.73
C THR A 41 13.76 -2.52 9.44
N ALA A 42 13.78 -2.51 10.78
CA ALA A 42 14.63 -3.39 11.59
C ALA A 42 14.05 -4.80 11.79
N GLN A 43 12.77 -5.04 11.42
CA GLN A 43 12.14 -6.34 11.58
C GLN A 43 12.64 -7.35 10.53
N SER A 44 12.79 -8.60 10.95
CA SER A 44 13.02 -9.70 10.01
C SER A 44 11.78 -9.93 9.16
N ILE A 45 11.95 -10.02 7.85
CA ILE A 45 10.87 -10.35 6.91
C ILE A 45 10.40 -11.78 7.21
N THR A 46 9.28 -11.94 7.91
CA THR A 46 8.74 -13.23 8.32
C THR A 46 7.23 -13.23 8.16
N ILE A 47 6.69 -14.33 7.65
CA ILE A 47 5.24 -14.53 7.56
C ILE A 47 4.77 -14.99 8.94
N THR A 48 3.73 -14.36 9.48
CA THR A 48 3.07 -14.83 10.70
C THR A 48 2.65 -16.28 10.49
N PRO A 49 3.18 -17.25 11.25
CA PRO A 49 2.83 -18.65 11.08
C PRO A 49 1.31 -18.82 11.31
N PRO A 50 0.65 -19.69 10.53
CA PRO A 50 -0.77 -19.94 10.74
C PRO A 50 -0.99 -20.48 12.16
N ASP A 51 -2.06 -20.05 12.80
CA ASP A 51 -2.46 -20.58 14.11
C ASP A 51 -2.59 -22.11 13.99
N ARG A 52 -1.89 -22.84 14.87
CA ARG A 52 -1.98 -24.30 14.90
C ARG A 52 -3.38 -24.67 15.40
N CYS A 53 -4.29 -24.95 14.47
CA CYS A 53 -5.29 -26.04 14.50
C CYS A 53 -6.46 -25.71 13.57
N GLU A 54 -6.52 -26.40 12.43
CA GLU A 54 -7.81 -26.76 11.81
C GLU A 54 -7.63 -28.10 11.06
N CYS A 55 -7.16 -29.10 11.80
CA CYS A 55 -7.23 -30.50 11.38
C CYS A 55 -8.52 -31.12 11.92
N GLN A 56 -9.69 -30.60 11.52
CA GLN A 56 -10.95 -31.32 11.67
C GLN A 56 -12.08 -30.66 10.85
N GLY A 57 -12.21 -31.09 9.60
CA GLY A 57 -13.54 -31.34 9.02
C GLY A 57 -14.20 -30.32 8.10
N HIS A 58 -13.60 -29.17 7.75
CA HIS A 58 -14.20 -28.29 6.75
C HIS A 58 -13.60 -28.49 5.36
N PRO A 59 -14.41 -28.72 4.33
CA PRO A 59 -13.88 -28.95 3.01
C PRO A 59 -13.36 -27.66 2.34
N LYS A 60 -12.22 -27.84 1.70
CA LYS A 60 -11.31 -26.84 1.14
C LYS A 60 -11.87 -26.21 -0.15
N TRP A 61 -12.91 -25.38 -0.05
CA TRP A 61 -13.36 -24.54 -1.18
C TRP A 61 -12.97 -23.07 -1.02
N ASP A 62 -12.77 -22.60 0.21
CA ASP A 62 -12.48 -21.19 0.49
C ASP A 62 -11.03 -20.79 0.15
N LEU A 63 -10.17 -21.76 -0.20
CA LEU A 63 -8.79 -21.51 -0.62
C LEU A 63 -8.59 -21.51 -2.14
N LEU A 64 -9.65 -21.71 -2.94
CA LEU A 64 -9.55 -21.72 -4.41
C LEU A 64 -10.36 -20.62 -5.11
N LEU A 65 -11.15 -19.84 -4.37
CA LEU A 65 -11.81 -18.65 -4.91
C LEU A 65 -11.24 -17.43 -4.20
N GLY A 66 -10.23 -16.81 -4.82
CA GLY A 66 -9.93 -15.41 -4.54
C GLY A 66 -11.19 -14.60 -4.80
N HIS A 67 -11.87 -14.19 -3.73
CA HIS A 67 -12.95 -13.22 -3.79
C HIS A 67 -12.38 -11.83 -3.46
N PRO A 68 -12.77 -10.77 -4.19
CA PRO A 68 -11.92 -9.58 -4.39
C PRO A 68 -11.87 -8.59 -3.21
N SER A 69 -12.22 -9.01 -1.99
CA SER A 69 -12.74 -8.07 -0.98
C SER A 69 -12.25 -8.27 0.45
N THR A 70 -11.34 -9.19 0.75
CA THR A 70 -10.79 -9.31 2.12
C THR A 70 -9.50 -8.52 2.27
N PHE A 71 -9.72 -7.37 2.90
CA PHE A 71 -8.81 -6.30 3.20
C PHE A 71 -7.72 -6.69 4.23
N PHE A 72 -6.48 -6.48 3.81
CA PHE A 72 -5.35 -5.89 4.55
C PHE A 72 -4.81 -6.56 5.83
N SER A 73 -3.62 -7.16 5.67
CA SER A 73 -2.44 -6.67 6.40
C SER A 73 -1.22 -6.61 5.47
N TYR A 74 -1.36 -5.83 4.40
CA TYR A 74 -0.21 -5.18 3.77
C TYR A 74 -0.35 -3.72 4.15
N ASN A 75 0.36 -3.28 5.20
CA ASN A 75 0.44 -1.86 5.47
C ASN A 75 0.87 -1.17 4.17
N LEU A 76 0.02 -0.23 3.74
CA LEU A 76 0.22 0.58 2.55
C LEU A 76 1.60 1.23 2.62
N ILE A 77 2.55 0.70 1.87
CA ILE A 77 3.70 1.49 1.50
C ILE A 77 4.00 1.25 0.03
N PHE A 78 3.66 2.29 -0.73
CA PHE A 78 3.94 2.52 -2.14
C PHE A 78 3.13 1.67 -3.15
N LEU A 79 2.30 2.38 -3.91
CA LEU A 79 2.16 2.38 -5.39
C LEU A 79 0.83 3.09 -5.68
N SER A 80 0.85 4.34 -6.18
CA SER A 80 1.08 4.77 -7.57
C SER A 80 0.07 4.20 -8.56
#